data_AF-A0A6I5CHE6-F1
#
_entry.id   AF-A0A6I5CHE6-F1
#
_cell.length_a   1.000
_cell.length_b   1.000
_cell.length_c   1.000
_cell.angle_alpha   90.00
_cell.angle_beta   90.00
_cell.angle_gamma   90.00
#
_symmetry.space_group_name_H-M   'P 1'
#
loop_
_entity.id
_entity.type
_entity.pdbx_description
1 polymer ?
#
loop_
_entity_poly.entity_id
_entity_poly.type
_entity_poly.pdbx_seq_one_letter_code
_entity_poly.pdbx_strand_id
1 'polypeptide(L)'
;MPLRSRSALRRIAARGTAMVVGAAMAVITGLAAAPAVHASPSATGALRWAPCDDPAKPGAECATLSVPVDWAYPDGPRLDLAVARRKATDPG
;
A
#
# COMPACT_ATOMS: atom_id res chain seq x y z
N MET A 1 -31.36 -42.67 -49.51
CA MET A 1 -31.63 -41.42 -48.74
C MET A 1 -32.38 -41.80 -47.46
N PRO A 2 -32.12 -41.24 -46.26
CA PRO A 2 -31.36 -40.02 -45.96
C PRO A 2 -30.22 -40.18 -44.92
N LEU A 3 -29.15 -39.42 -45.16
CA LEU A 3 -27.96 -39.22 -44.32
C LEU A 3 -28.22 -38.25 -43.15
N ARG A 4 -29.34 -38.38 -42.43
CA ARG A 4 -29.79 -37.32 -41.50
C ARG A 4 -29.12 -37.32 -40.11
N SER A 5 -28.24 -38.29 -39.81
CA SER A 5 -27.70 -38.50 -38.45
C SER A 5 -26.25 -38.03 -38.22
N ARG A 6 -25.50 -37.68 -39.28
CA ARG A 6 -24.06 -37.36 -39.16
C ARG A 6 -23.76 -35.88 -38.86
N SER A 7 -24.76 -35.00 -38.96
CA SER A 7 -24.62 -33.54 -38.88
C SER A 7 -24.80 -32.94 -37.47
N ALA A 8 -25.37 -33.70 -36.52
CA ALA A 8 -25.56 -33.24 -35.13
C ALA A 8 -24.26 -33.33 -34.31
N LEU A 9 -23.48 -34.41 -34.49
CA LEU A 9 -22.24 -34.65 -33.73
C LEU A 9 -21.12 -33.65 -34.06
N ARG A 10 -21.06 -33.12 -35.29
CA ARG A 10 -20.05 -32.12 -35.69
C ARG A 10 -20.23 -30.76 -35.02
N ARG A 11 -21.43 -30.41 -34.55
CA ARG A 11 -21.67 -29.11 -33.87
C ARG A 11 -21.38 -29.14 -32.37
N ILE A 12 -21.30 -30.33 -31.77
CA ILE A 12 -21.06 -30.47 -30.32
C ILE A 12 -19.56 -30.41 -30.03
N ALA A 13 -18.71 -30.94 -30.92
CA ALA A 13 -17.26 -30.98 -30.72
C ALA A 13 -16.55 -29.61 -30.80
N ALA A 14 -17.15 -28.61 -31.45
CA ALA A 14 -16.52 -27.28 -31.59
C ALA A 14 -16.76 -26.34 -30.39
N ARG A 15 -17.67 -26.69 -29.47
CA ARG A 15 -17.96 -25.86 -28.29
C ARG A 15 -17.13 -26.22 -27.06
N GLY A 16 -16.55 -27.42 -27.02
CA GLY A 16 -15.78 -27.90 -25.87
C GLY A 16 -14.33 -27.40 -25.82
N THR A 17 -13.69 -27.17 -26.96
CA THR A 17 -12.27 -26.77 -27.02
C THR A 17 -12.04 -25.27 -26.84
N ALA A 18 -13.05 -24.42 -27.08
CA ALA A 18 -12.92 -22.97 -26.87
C ALA A 18 -12.95 -22.57 -25.39
N MET A 19 -13.49 -23.41 -24.50
CA MET A 19 -13.63 -23.08 -23.07
C MET A 19 -12.39 -23.41 -22.23
N VAL A 20 -11.54 -24.33 -22.69
CA VAL A 20 -10.35 -24.76 -21.94
C VAL A 20 -9.19 -23.76 -22.08
N VAL A 21 -9.04 -23.10 -23.23
CA VAL A 21 -7.98 -22.09 -23.45
C VAL A 21 -8.32 -20.76 -22.75
N GLY A 22 -9.59 -20.38 -22.69
CA GLY A 22 -10.03 -19.16 -21.98
C GLY A 22 -9.88 -19.24 -20.46
N ALA A 23 -10.16 -20.41 -19.87
CA ALA A 23 -10.04 -20.61 -18.43
C ALA A 23 -8.58 -20.62 -17.94
N ALA A 24 -7.63 -21.13 -18.75
CA ALA A 24 -6.21 -21.15 -18.38
C ALA A 24 -5.56 -19.75 -18.38
N MET A 25 -5.95 -18.86 -19.29
CA MET A 25 -5.40 -17.50 -19.37
C MET A 25 -5.91 -16.57 -18.26
N ALA A 26 -7.12 -16.79 -17.74
CA ALA A 26 -7.68 -15.99 -16.65
C ALA A 26 -6.99 -16.20 -15.29
N VAL A 27 -6.41 -17.40 -15.08
CA VAL A 27 -5.71 -17.73 -13.82
C VAL A 27 -4.32 -17.07 -13.75
N ILE A 28 -3.67 -16.85 -14.89
CA ILE A 28 -2.30 -16.29 -14.94
C ILE A 28 -2.32 -14.77 -14.70
N THR A 29 -3.36 -14.06 -15.14
CA THR A 29 -3.51 -12.61 -14.93
C THR A 29 -3.94 -12.22 -13.52
N GLY A 30 -4.50 -13.15 -12.74
CA GLY A 30 -4.98 -12.87 -11.38
C GLY A 30 -3.87 -12.79 -10.31
N LEU A 31 -2.70 -13.38 -10.56
CA LEU A 31 -1.60 -13.42 -9.59
C LEU A 31 -0.69 -12.18 -9.61
N ALA A 32 -0.80 -11.30 -10.60
CA ALA A 32 0.12 -10.18 -10.78
C ALA A 32 -0.26 -8.90 -10.02
N ALA A 33 -1.42 -8.88 -9.36
CA ALA A 33 -1.95 -7.68 -8.70
C ALA A 33 -2.09 -7.84 -7.18
N ALA A 34 -1.15 -8.52 -6.53
CA ALA A 34 -1.02 -8.35 -5.09
C ALA A 34 -0.65 -6.89 -4.82
N PRO A 35 -1.41 -6.14 -4.01
CA PRO A 35 -1.01 -4.79 -3.64
C PRO A 35 0.33 -4.90 -2.92
N ALA A 36 1.32 -4.14 -3.39
CA ALA A 36 2.55 -3.98 -2.63
C ALA A 36 2.18 -3.37 -1.28
N VAL A 37 2.20 -4.19 -0.23
CA VAL A 37 2.14 -3.73 1.15
C VAL A 37 3.47 -3.03 1.41
N HIS A 38 3.51 -1.73 1.15
CA HIS A 38 4.57 -0.88 1.67
C HIS A 38 4.43 -0.92 3.18
N ALA A 39 5.27 -1.73 3.83
CA ALA A 39 5.46 -1.61 5.27
C ALA A 39 5.97 -0.19 5.50
N SER A 40 5.10 0.70 6.00
CA SER A 40 5.56 1.98 6.51
C SER A 40 6.61 1.63 7.57
N PRO A 41 7.83 2.17 7.47
CA PRO A 41 8.78 1.99 8.55
C PRO A 41 8.10 2.44 9.84
N SER A 42 8.30 1.67 10.91
CA SER A 42 7.83 2.02 12.26
C SER A 42 8.62 3.22 12.81
N ALA A 43 8.75 4.29 12.03
CA ALA A 43 9.10 5.59 12.55
C ALA A 43 7.89 6.03 13.34
N THR A 44 7.89 5.82 14.65
CA THR A 44 7.52 6.83 15.65
C THR A 44 7.67 6.21 17.03
N GLY A 45 8.89 6.25 17.58
CA GLY A 45 8.99 6.42 19.02
C GLY A 45 8.24 7.70 19.38
N ALA A 46 7.34 7.65 20.36
CA ALA A 46 6.57 8.81 20.76
C ALA A 46 7.50 10.03 21.01
N LEU A 47 7.13 11.20 20.47
CA LEU A 47 7.90 12.43 20.63
C LEU A 47 8.10 12.74 22.11
N ARG A 48 9.36 12.95 22.50
CA ARG A 48 9.74 13.34 23.86
C ARG A 48 9.66 14.86 23.96
N TRP A 49 8.46 15.33 24.28
CA TRP A 49 8.18 16.74 24.49
C TRP A 49 8.86 17.26 25.76
N ALA A 50 9.50 18.41 25.64
CA ALA A 50 10.07 19.17 26.75
C ALA A 50 9.78 20.66 26.54
N PRO A 51 9.90 21.52 27.56
CA PRO A 51 9.90 22.96 27.34
C PRO A 51 10.96 23.34 26.30
N CYS A 52 10.63 24.27 25.41
CA CYS A 52 11.60 24.80 24.45
C CYS A 52 12.71 25.58 25.18
N ASP A 53 13.96 25.43 24.74
CA ASP A 53 15.12 26.22 25.22
C ASP A 53 15.16 27.60 24.54
N ASP A 54 14.04 28.31 24.61
CA ASP A 54 13.87 29.65 24.07
C ASP A 54 12.94 30.44 25.01
N PRO A 55 13.47 31.39 25.79
CA PRO A 55 12.67 32.14 26.75
C PRO A 55 11.60 33.01 26.08
N ALA A 56 11.72 33.31 24.79
CA ALA A 56 10.71 34.06 24.04
C ALA A 56 9.47 33.23 23.67
N LYS A 57 9.46 31.92 23.95
CA LYS A 57 8.36 30.99 23.61
C LYS A 57 7.75 30.31 24.86
N PRO A 58 7.20 31.09 25.82
CA PRO A 58 6.65 30.52 27.04
C PRO A 58 5.45 29.60 26.76
N GLY A 59 5.45 28.44 27.42
CA GLY A 59 4.40 27.42 27.29
C GLY A 59 4.44 26.63 25.97
N ALA A 60 5.46 26.83 25.13
CA ALA A 60 5.73 25.94 24.01
C ALA A 60 6.48 24.69 24.48
N GLU A 61 6.13 23.55 23.87
CA GLU A 61 6.83 22.29 24.03
C GLU A 61 7.55 21.94 22.72
N CYS A 62 8.83 21.61 22.81
CA CYS A 62 9.67 21.23 21.69
C CYS A 62 10.03 19.74 21.78
N ALA A 63 10.24 19.12 20.62
CA ALA A 63 10.74 17.76 20.48
C ALA A 63 11.51 17.63 19.16
N THR A 64 12.30 16.56 19.04
CA THR A 64 13.00 16.21 17.80
C THR A 64 12.46 14.90 17.25
N LEU A 65 12.09 14.91 15.97
CA LEU A 65 11.72 13.71 15.22
C LEU A 65 12.86 13.34 14.27
N SER A 66 13.44 12.15 14.43
CA SER A 66 14.47 11.67 13.52
C SER A 66 13.86 10.81 12.43
N VAL A 67 13.97 11.26 11.17
CA VAL A 67 13.29 10.68 9.99
C VAL A 67 14.31 10.28 8.92
N PRO A 68 14.03 9.25 8.09
CA PRO A 68 14.91 8.92 6.98
C PRO A 68 14.95 10.05 5.94
N VAL A 69 16.12 10.26 5.35
CA VAL A 69 16.31 11.19 4.23
C VAL A 69 15.59 10.66 2.99
N ASP A 70 15.67 9.35 2.76
CA ASP A 70 14.98 8.65 1.67
C ASP A 70 14.02 7.61 2.25
N TRP A 71 12.72 7.79 1.99
CA TRP A 71 11.68 6.88 2.44
C TRP A 71 11.74 5.49 1.79
N ALA A 72 12.36 5.36 0.62
CA ALA A 72 12.60 4.06 -0.01
C ALA A 72 13.68 3.25 0.72
N TYR A 73 14.54 3.90 1.51
CA TYR A 73 15.58 3.29 2.33
C TYR A 73 15.45 3.73 3.80
N PRO A 74 14.47 3.17 4.54
CA PRO A 74 14.11 3.63 5.88
C PRO A 74 15.21 3.45 6.94
N ASP A 75 16.11 2.49 6.73
CA ASP A 75 17.28 2.24 7.59
C ASP A 75 18.52 3.05 7.15
N GLY A 76 18.37 3.92 6.14
CA GLY A 76 19.42 4.77 5.60
C GLY A 76 19.74 6.01 6.45
N PRO A 77 20.45 6.99 5.88
CA PRO A 77 20.74 8.25 6.55
C PRO A 77 19.47 8.92 7.07
N ARG A 78 19.56 9.52 8.25
CA ARG A 78 18.45 10.23 8.90
C ARG A 78 18.77 11.70 9.09
N LEU A 79 17.72 12.50 9.12
CA LEU A 79 17.77 13.91 9.52
C LEU A 79 16.87 14.13 10.72
N ASP A 80 17.20 15.17 11.48
CA ASP A 80 16.44 15.57 12.66
C ASP A 80 15.53 16.76 12.32
N LEU A 81 14.22 16.54 12.49
CA LEU A 81 13.20 17.56 12.34
C LEU A 81 12.85 18.13 13.72
N ALA A 82 13.09 19.43 13.90
CA ALA A 82 12.64 20.16 15.07
C ALA A 82 11.13 20.42 14.99
N VAL A 83 10.40 20.04 16.04
CA VAL A 83 8.94 20.23 16.14
C VAL A 83 8.63 21.03 17.39
N ALA A 84 7.81 22.07 17.25
CA ALA A 84 7.28 22.85 18.36
C ALA A 84 5.75 22.76 18.39
N ARG A 85 5.17 22.70 19.59
CA ARG A 85 3.72 22.74 19.80
C ARG A 85 3.36 23.65 20.97
N ARG A 86 2.11 24.10 20.99
CA ARG A 86 1.47 24.69 22.18
C ARG A 86 0.19 23.91 22.46
N LYS A 87 -0.14 23.69 23.73
CA LYS A 87 -1.40 23.05 24.09
C LYS A 87 -2.55 24.00 23.79
N ALA A 88 -3.63 23.47 23.22
CA ALA A 88 -4.86 24.22 23.04
C ALA A 88 -5.44 24.60 24.42
N THR A 89 -5.99 25.80 24.52
CA THR A 89 -6.65 26.30 25.74
C THR A 89 -8.16 26.08 25.73
N ASP A 90 -8.71 25.73 24.57
CA ASP A 90 -10.12 25.43 24.35
C ASP A 90 -10.21 24.10 23.57
N PRO A 91 -11.07 23.14 23.99
CA PRO A 91 -11.14 21.82 23.38
C PRO A 91 -11.90 21.77 22.03
N GLY A 92 -12.52 22.88 21.62
CA GLY A 92 -13.37 22.96 20.42
C GLY A 92 -14.82 22.54 20.66
#